data_AF-A0A937NK99-F1
#
_entry.id   AF-A0A937NK99-F1
#
_cell.length_a   1.000
_cell.length_b   1.000
_cell.length_c   1.000
_cell.angle_alpha   90.00
_cell.angle_beta   90.00
_cell.angle_gamma   90.00
#
_symmetry.space_group_name_H-M   'P 1'
#
loop_
_entity.id
_entity.type
_entity.pdbx_description
1 polymer ?
#
loop_
_entity_poly.entity_id
_entity_poly.type
_entity_poly.pdbx_seq_one_letter_code
_entity_poly.pdbx_strand_id
1 'polypeptide(L)'
;MNKRRMAEVLAAHAEGLTGGAQVMQRLNVTADERDRLSSLFQLAERLQQSMQPAVPSAAFVRSLGRELVDNARHQIAPAKRPRRAVVIGAAVLGSLVSIASVVGAIVFVVSRSRARARTLHAPVAG
;
A
#
# COMPACT_ATOMS: atom_id res chain seq x y z
N MET A 1 -9.57 5.28 -34.34
CA MET A 1 -9.70 5.34 -32.88
C MET A 1 -11.15 5.13 -32.49
N ASN A 2 -11.44 4.36 -31.43
CA ASN A 2 -12.80 4.16 -30.93
C ASN A 2 -13.28 5.39 -30.14
N LYS A 3 -14.59 5.67 -30.17
CA LYS A 3 -15.25 6.79 -29.46
C LYS A 3 -14.94 6.82 -27.96
N ARG A 4 -14.85 5.66 -27.30
CA ARG A 4 -14.50 5.57 -25.87
C ARG A 4 -13.10 6.12 -25.59
N ARG A 5 -12.10 5.68 -26.39
CA ARG A 5 -10.71 6.14 -26.29
C ARG A 5 -10.60 7.64 -26.56
N MET A 6 -11.35 8.14 -27.56
CA MET A 6 -11.45 9.56 -27.85
C MET A 6 -11.97 10.37 -26.66
N ALA A 7 -13.06 9.91 -26.03
CA ALA A 7 -13.63 10.57 -24.87
C ALA A 7 -12.67 10.58 -23.67
N GLU A 8 -11.98 9.47 -23.41
CA GLU A 8 -10.97 9.38 -22.36
C GLU A 8 -9.82 10.38 -22.57
N VAL A 9 -9.31 10.50 -23.80
CA VAL A 9 -8.24 11.45 -24.13
C VAL A 9 -8.73 12.90 -24.01
N LEU A 10 -9.94 13.21 -24.48
CA LEU A 10 -10.51 14.56 -24.35
C LEU A 10 -10.80 14.94 -22.90
N ALA A 11 -11.35 14.02 -22.11
CA ALA A 11 -11.64 14.24 -20.69
C ALA A 11 -10.36 14.56 -19.92
N ALA A 12 -9.32 13.77 -20.14
CA ALA A 12 -8.05 14.01 -19.46
C ALA A 12 -7.32 15.26 -19.95
N HIS A 13 -7.51 15.67 -21.21
CA HIS A 13 -7.04 16.97 -21.67
C HIS A 13 -7.75 18.12 -20.94
N ALA A 14 -9.08 18.05 -20.81
CA ALA A 14 -9.87 19.04 -20.07
C ALA A 14 -9.48 19.10 -18.58
N GLU A 15 -9.25 17.95 -17.94
CA GLU A 15 -8.72 17.90 -16.57
C GLU A 15 -7.34 18.60 -16.49
N GLY A 16 -6.48 18.38 -17.48
CA GLY A 16 -5.21 19.08 -17.64
C GLY A 16 -5.34 20.60 -17.63
N LEU A 17 -6.34 21.14 -18.32
CA LEU A 17 -6.61 22.59 -18.40
C LEU A 17 -7.03 23.21 -17.06
N THR A 18 -7.58 22.41 -16.15
CA THR A 18 -8.03 22.86 -14.81
C THR A 18 -6.99 22.67 -13.70
N GLY A 19 -5.78 22.18 -14.04
CA GLY A 19 -4.68 21.93 -13.09
C GLY A 19 -4.29 20.46 -12.94
N GLY A 20 -4.96 19.54 -13.64
CA GLY A 20 -4.71 18.10 -13.63
C GLY A 20 -3.64 17.64 -14.64
N ALA A 21 -2.52 18.36 -14.79
CA ALA A 21 -1.50 18.10 -15.83
C ALA A 21 -0.93 16.66 -15.83
N GLN A 22 -1.03 15.95 -14.71
CA GLN A 22 -0.53 14.59 -14.53
C GLN A 22 -1.40 13.53 -15.23
N VAL A 23 -2.67 13.81 -15.53
CA VAL A 23 -3.59 12.81 -16.11
C VAL A 23 -3.25 12.55 -17.58
N MET A 24 -2.90 13.60 -18.33
CA MET A 24 -2.44 13.47 -19.72
C MET A 24 -1.17 12.63 -19.87
N GLN A 25 -0.24 12.72 -18.90
CA GLN A 25 1.00 11.94 -18.93
C GLN A 25 0.76 10.44 -18.73
N ARG A 26 -0.33 10.05 -18.07
CA ARG A 26 -0.66 8.64 -17.79
C ARG A 26 -1.32 7.91 -18.97
N LEU A 27 -1.96 8.64 -19.89
CA LEU A 27 -2.77 8.04 -20.95
C LEU A 27 -1.99 7.55 -22.18
N ASN A 28 -0.67 7.76 -22.20
CA ASN A 28 0.23 7.40 -23.31
C ASN A 28 -0.37 7.74 -24.69
N VAL A 29 -0.80 9.00 -24.86
CA VAL A 29 -1.47 9.47 -26.08
C VAL A 29 -0.45 9.56 -27.22
N THR A 30 -0.70 8.84 -28.31
CA THR A 30 0.22 8.80 -29.47
C THR A 30 0.17 10.11 -30.27
N ALA A 31 1.17 10.36 -31.12
CA ALA A 31 1.20 11.53 -31.99
C ALA A 31 -0.02 11.56 -32.94
N ASP A 32 -0.34 10.43 -33.59
CA ASP A 32 -1.50 10.30 -34.46
C ASP A 32 -2.84 10.57 -33.75
N GLU A 33 -2.97 10.13 -32.49
CA GLU A 33 -4.16 10.41 -31.67
C GLU A 33 -4.28 11.89 -31.34
N ARG A 34 -3.16 12.57 -31.05
CA ARG A 34 -3.13 14.01 -30.81
C ARG A 34 -3.48 14.81 -32.06
N ASP A 35 -2.91 14.46 -33.20
CA ASP A 35 -3.15 15.16 -34.46
C ASP A 35 -4.64 15.10 -34.86
N ARG A 36 -5.26 13.92 -34.71
CA ARG A 36 -6.69 13.73 -34.98
C ARG A 36 -7.60 14.53 -34.07
N LEU A 37 -7.20 14.78 -32.82
CA LEU A 37 -8.00 15.50 -31.82
C LEU A 37 -7.60 16.97 -31.66
N SER A 38 -6.61 17.42 -32.41
CA SER A 38 -6.02 18.77 -32.32
C SER A 38 -7.06 19.89 -32.36
N SER A 39 -8.04 19.81 -33.26
CA SER A 39 -9.12 20.79 -33.36
C SER A 39 -10.03 20.83 -32.13
N LEU A 40 -10.28 19.67 -31.51
CA LEU A 40 -11.10 19.57 -30.29
C LEU A 40 -10.33 20.06 -29.06
N PHE A 41 -9.02 19.81 -28.99
CA PHE A 41 -8.17 20.39 -27.96
C PHE A 41 -8.15 21.92 -28.05
N GLN A 42 -7.95 22.48 -29.25
CA GLN A 42 -7.99 23.93 -29.46
C GLN A 42 -9.35 24.53 -29.08
N LEU A 43 -10.45 23.83 -29.38
CA LEU A 43 -11.78 24.27 -28.96
C LEU A 43 -11.92 24.29 -27.44
N ALA A 44 -11.47 23.23 -26.75
CA ALA A 44 -11.51 23.14 -25.29
C ALA A 44 -10.66 24.24 -24.63
N GLU A 45 -9.47 24.53 -25.17
CA GLU A 45 -8.62 25.62 -24.70
C GLU A 45 -9.26 26.99 -24.86
N ARG A 46 -9.85 27.29 -26.03
CA ARG A 46 -10.57 28.54 -26.27
C ARG A 46 -11.78 28.68 -25.35
N LEU A 47 -12.52 27.60 -25.16
CA LEU A 47 -13.66 27.58 -24.24
C LEU A 47 -13.19 27.90 -22.82
N GLN A 48 -12.14 27.22 -22.33
CA GLN A 48 -11.55 27.47 -21.02
C GLN A 48 -11.09 28.92 -20.85
N GLN A 49 -10.46 29.51 -21.86
CA GLN A 49 -10.01 30.90 -21.84
C GLN A 49 -11.19 31.90 -21.81
N SER A 50 -12.31 31.56 -22.44
CA SER A 50 -13.52 32.40 -22.45
C SER A 50 -14.35 32.29 -21.18
N MET A 51 -14.21 31.20 -20.42
CA MET A 51 -14.95 31.01 -19.17
C MET A 51 -14.34 31.87 -18.05
N GLN A 52 -15.19 32.64 -17.37
CA GLN A 52 -14.75 33.37 -16.18
C GLN A 52 -14.50 32.38 -15.04
N PRO A 53 -13.34 32.46 -14.36
CA PRO A 53 -13.10 31.69 -13.16
C PRO A 53 -14.17 31.99 -12.10
N ALA A 54 -14.85 30.95 -11.64
CA ALA A 54 -15.79 31.10 -10.53
C ALA A 54 -15.00 31.36 -9.24
N VAL A 55 -15.25 32.50 -8.59
CA VAL A 55 -14.67 32.80 -7.27
C VAL A 55 -15.60 32.20 -6.20
N PRO A 56 -15.16 31.16 -5.45
CA PRO A 56 -15.99 30.58 -4.41
C PRO A 56 -16.18 31.56 -3.26
N SER A 57 -17.34 31.51 -2.60
CA SER A 57 -17.59 32.34 -1.42
C SER A 57 -16.69 31.92 -0.24
N ALA A 58 -16.32 32.88 0.61
CA ALA A 58 -15.53 32.59 1.81
C ALA A 58 -16.21 31.57 2.76
N ALA A 59 -17.55 31.57 2.78
CA ALA A 59 -18.32 30.59 3.55
C ALA A 59 -18.12 29.17 3.01
N PHE A 60 -18.17 28.99 1.68
CA PHE A 60 -17.94 27.71 1.02
C PHE A 60 -16.51 27.19 1.25
N VAL A 61 -15.50 28.05 1.11
CA VAL A 61 -14.10 27.65 1.36
C VAL A 61 -13.92 27.15 2.80
N ARG A 62 -14.53 27.83 3.77
CA ARG A 62 -14.47 27.42 5.18
C ARG A 62 -15.24 26.13 5.49
N SER A 63 -16.37 25.87 4.82
CA SER A 63 -17.12 24.63 5.02
C SER A 63 -16.38 23.45 4.39
N LEU A 64 -15.90 23.62 3.16
CA LEU A 64 -15.15 22.60 2.43
C LEU A 64 -13.84 22.24 3.17
N GLY A 65 -13.14 23.25 3.70
CA GLY A 65 -11.92 23.02 4.49
C GLY A 65 -12.18 22.16 5.74
N ARG A 66 -13.29 22.40 6.45
CA ARG A 66 -13.68 21.58 7.61
C ARG A 66 -14.00 20.15 7.19
N GLU A 67 -14.81 19.98 6.15
CA GLU A 67 -15.20 18.67 5.63
C GLU A 67 -13.98 17.84 5.17
N LEU A 68 -13.02 18.45 4.47
CA LEU A 68 -11.80 17.78 4.04
C LEU A 68 -10.93 17.34 5.22
N VAL A 69 -10.78 18.20 6.24
CA VAL A 69 -10.03 17.85 7.46
C VAL A 69 -10.70 16.72 8.21
N ASP A 70 -12.02 16.77 8.36
CA ASP A 70 -12.77 15.72 9.05
C ASP A 70 -12.68 14.41 8.26
N ASN A 71 -12.88 14.43 6.94
CA ASN A 71 -12.72 13.23 6.10
C ASN A 71 -11.30 12.66 6.14
N ALA A 72 -10.26 13.50 6.16
CA ALA A 72 -8.88 13.04 6.30
C ALA A 72 -8.64 12.37 7.66
N ARG A 73 -9.20 12.92 8.74
CA ARG A 73 -9.12 12.32 10.09
C ARG A 73 -9.79 10.94 10.12
N HIS A 74 -10.95 10.80 9.49
CA HIS A 74 -11.66 9.52 9.40
C HIS A 74 -10.87 8.49 8.57
N GLN A 75 -10.21 8.90 7.49
CA GLN A 75 -9.40 8.01 6.65
C GLN A 75 -8.07 7.59 7.30
N ILE A 76 -7.50 8.42 8.18
CA ILE A 76 -6.24 8.10 8.89
C ILE A 76 -6.51 7.28 10.17
N ALA A 77 -7.73 7.32 10.72
CA ALA A 77 -8.11 6.60 11.93
C ALA A 77 -7.93 5.06 11.90
N PRO A 78 -8.12 4.32 10.78
CA PRO A 78 -7.88 2.87 10.78
C PRO A 78 -6.40 2.48 10.62
N ALA A 79 -5.49 3.40 10.24
CA ALA A 79 -4.08 3.05 10.02
C ALA A 79 -3.24 2.91 11.32
N LYS A 80 -3.81 3.30 12.47
CA LYS A 80 -3.14 3.28 13.78
C LYS A 80 -3.71 2.22 14.75
N ARG A 81 -4.15 1.07 14.25
CA ARG A 81 -4.39 -0.15 15.08
C ARG A 81 -3.40 -1.27 14.70
N PRO A 82 -2.94 -2.08 15.67
CA PRO A 82 -1.51 -2.13 16.00
C PRO A 82 -0.76 -3.27 15.30
N ARG A 83 -0.17 -3.01 14.12
CA ARG A 83 0.85 -3.93 13.54
C ARG A 83 1.97 -4.26 14.52
N ARG A 84 2.33 -3.33 15.41
CA ARG A 84 3.33 -3.56 16.46
C ARG A 84 2.93 -4.64 17.47
N ALA A 85 1.65 -4.74 17.84
CA ALA A 85 1.21 -5.78 18.80
C ALA A 85 1.25 -7.18 18.18
N VAL A 86 0.93 -7.30 16.89
CA VAL A 86 1.02 -8.57 16.14
C VAL A 86 2.48 -9.01 15.96
N VAL A 87 3.40 -8.09 15.67
CA VAL A 87 4.83 -8.40 15.52
C VAL A 87 5.46 -8.83 16.85
N ILE A 88 5.06 -8.23 17.98
CA ILE A 88 5.58 -8.62 19.30
C ILE A 88 5.01 -9.99 19.73
N GLY A 89 3.74 -10.28 19.43
CA GLY A 89 3.14 -11.60 19.70
C GLY A 89 3.80 -12.76 18.95
N ALA A 90 4.23 -12.53 17.71
CA ALA A 90 4.90 -13.56 16.90
C ALA A 90 6.29 -13.96 17.44
N ALA A 91 7.04 -13.04 18.06
CA ALA A 91 8.37 -13.32 18.58
C ALA A 91 8.37 -14.20 19.85
N VAL A 92 7.32 -14.09 20.68
CA VAL A 92 7.22 -14.84 21.95
C VAL A 92 6.95 -16.33 21.71
N LEU A 93 6.19 -16.68 20.68
CA LEU A 93 5.88 -18.09 20.37
C LEU A 93 7.10 -18.86 19.81
N GLY A 94 8.01 -18.21 19.07
CA GLY A 94 9.21 -18.85 18.53
C GLY A 94 10.29 -19.15 19.58
N SER A 95 10.39 -18.31 20.63
CA SER A 95 11.43 -18.44 21.66
C SER A 95 11.22 -19.65 22.59
N LEU A 96 9.97 -19.95 22.94
CA LEU A 96 9.64 -21.08 23.82
C LEU A 96 9.96 -22.45 23.20
N VAL A 97 9.79 -22.59 21.89
CA VAL A 97 10.11 -23.83 21.15
C VAL A 97 11.62 -24.08 21.12
N SER A 98 12.44 -23.02 20.99
CA SER A 98 13.90 -23.15 20.94
C SER A 98 14.50 -23.59 22.28
N ILE A 99 14.06 -23.01 23.39
CA ILE A 99 14.57 -23.34 24.73
C ILE A 99 14.17 -24.78 25.12
N ALA A 100 12.93 -25.18 24.85
CA ALA A 100 12.48 -26.55 25.13
C ALA A 100 13.25 -27.60 24.31
N SER A 101 13.58 -27.30 23.06
CA SER A 101 14.37 -28.19 22.20
C SER A 101 15.80 -28.38 22.70
N VAL A 102 16.45 -27.31 23.18
CA VAL A 102 17.83 -27.39 23.69
C VAL A 102 17.88 -28.20 24.99
N VAL A 103 16.96 -27.93 25.93
CA VAL A 103 16.90 -28.67 27.20
C VAL A 103 16.57 -30.14 26.96
N GLY A 104 15.62 -30.44 26.07
CA GLY A 104 15.29 -31.81 25.68
C GLY A 104 16.47 -32.56 25.05
N ALA A 105 17.22 -31.91 24.15
CA ALA A 105 18.40 -32.51 23.52
C ALA A 105 19.50 -32.84 24.54
N ILE A 106 19.77 -31.93 25.48
CA ILE A 106 20.78 -32.15 26.53
C ILE A 106 20.38 -33.34 27.41
N VAL A 107 19.13 -33.39 27.88
CA VAL A 107 18.64 -34.49 28.72
C VAL A 107 18.70 -35.83 27.97
N PHE A 108 18.32 -35.84 26.69
CA PHE A 108 18.41 -37.04 25.85
C PHE A 108 19.85 -37.55 25.71
N VAL A 109 20.82 -36.67 25.45
CA VAL A 109 22.23 -37.05 25.32
C VAL A 109 22.79 -37.59 26.64
N VAL A 110 22.49 -36.94 27.77
CA VAL A 110 22.98 -37.36 29.10
C VAL A 110 22.35 -38.69 29.54
N SER A 111 21.05 -38.89 29.29
CA SER A 111 20.38 -40.16 29.60
C SER A 111 20.89 -41.30 28.72
N ARG A 112 21.10 -41.06 27.41
CA ARG A 112 21.66 -42.02 26.46
C ARG A 112 23.10 -42.43 26.84
N SER A 113 23.92 -41.47 27.25
CA SER A 113 25.31 -41.76 27.65
C SER A 113 25.37 -42.55 28.95
N ARG A 114 24.53 -42.22 29.94
CA ARG A 114 24.42 -43.00 31.19
C ARG A 114 23.88 -44.41 30.96
N ALA A 115 22.91 -44.58 30.05
CA ALA A 115 22.42 -45.90 29.67
C ALA A 115 23.53 -46.75 29.00
N ARG A 116 24.34 -46.13 28.12
CA ARG A 116 25.49 -46.81 27.48
C ARG A 116 26.64 -47.09 28.44
N ALA A 117 26.90 -46.22 29.41
CA ALA A 117 27.91 -46.43 30.44
C ALA A 117 27.50 -47.58 31.38
N ARG A 118 26.21 -47.74 31.65
CA ARG A 118 25.69 -48.88 32.43
C ARG A 118 25.77 -50.21 31.69
N THR A 119 25.66 -50.22 30.36
CA THR A 119 25.86 -51.45 29.57
C THR A 119 27.32 -51.91 29.48
N LEU A 120 28.28 -51.04 29.78
CA LEU A 120 29.72 -51.39 29.81
C LEU A 120 30.22 -51.83 31.20
N HIS A 121 29.42 -51.62 32.25
CA HIS A 121 29.66 -52.15 33.60
C HIS A 121 28.67 -53.26 33.94
N ALA A 122 28.50 -54.23 33.03
CA ALA A 122 28.02 -55.55 33.43
C ALA A 122 29.25 -56.35 33.91
N PRO A 123 29.35 -56.70 35.20
CA PRO A 123 30.43 -57.58 35.67
C PRO A 123 30.22 -58.97 35.04
N VAL A 124 31.25 -59.45 34.34
CA VAL A 124 31.40 -60.88 34.03
C VAL A 124 31.69 -61.58 35.34
N ALA A 125 30.67 -62.20 35.93
CA ALA A 125 30.84 -63.23 36.94
C ALA A 125 30.79 -64.57 36.22
N GLY A 126 31.92 -65.29 36.26
CA GLY A 126 32.12 -66.60 35.63
C GLY A 126 33.60 -66.90 35.55
#